data_AF-A0A5D0N1C2-F1
#
_entry.id   AF-A0A5D0N1C2-F1
#
_cell.length_a   1.000
_cell.length_b   1.000
_cell.length_c   1.000
_cell.angle_alpha   90.00
_cell.angle_beta   90.00
_cell.angle_gamma   90.00
#
_symmetry.space_group_name_H-M   'P 1'
#
loop_
_entity.id
_entity.type
_entity.pdbx_description
1 polymer ?
#
loop_
_entity_poly.entity_id
_entity_poly.type
_entity_poly.pdbx_seq_one_letter_code
_entity_poly.pdbx_strand_id
1 'polypeptide(L)'
;MTDDAVAAPDRADIPDGDDLPEQVRAFVRRQVALAELPAAAIVTETVEYLDDAAERNRIAELAWAAVAEELTAHLADQETWPETTDSDRLTTAFRALDAAGIVARESFTCCQNCGVEEIGAEARRGLKPRGYTFYHRQDAERGVEGSGVWLAYGAFEGASAAEIGAEVAAALRAAGLTVNWDGEVGRRIHVPLRWQRRRVGRLAAVPAAVVDDVDIDVELLGAWTGVHAPAEGPVRAGRFTALHLPWLPAAVPVRLEWEGRAVQVRRSGDALVGTYDDPDVSALTVGRHDGLALVRALRGLPPAGEPEPAPVGYVEVTGGHATGWEQEVPLELAELLARIRAMRPSSYDCLTCVGRSGACVQTAWEPGGLWVEHLDIEAAVSVGRHATLAEVERVLTALAVEDRLAVHELGGELTTLHHR
;
A
#
# COMPACT_ATOMS: atom_id res chain seq x y z
N MET A 1 9.25 -52.63 21.28
CA MET A 1 8.47 -52.35 22.51
C MET A 1 9.14 -51.16 23.17
N THR A 2 8.67 -49.93 23.05
CA THR A 2 7.30 -49.44 22.88
C THR A 2 7.24 -48.35 21.81
N ASP A 3 6.12 -48.36 21.12
CA ASP A 3 5.67 -47.47 20.06
C ASP A 3 4.95 -46.31 20.75
N ASP A 4 5.40 -45.07 20.57
CA ASP A 4 4.69 -43.86 21.02
C ASP A 4 4.58 -42.92 19.81
N ALA A 5 3.52 -43.14 19.05
CA ALA A 5 3.12 -42.30 17.93
C ALA A 5 2.69 -40.93 18.46
N VAL A 6 3.43 -39.90 18.05
CA VAL A 6 3.07 -38.49 18.27
C VAL A 6 1.81 -38.20 17.45
N ALA A 7 0.70 -37.97 18.15
CA ALA A 7 -0.55 -37.53 17.55
C ALA A 7 -0.33 -36.20 16.80
N ALA A 8 -0.75 -36.17 15.54
CA ALA A 8 -0.81 -34.96 14.74
C ALA A 8 -1.74 -33.92 15.41
N PRO A 9 -1.47 -32.62 15.28
CA PRO A 9 -2.35 -31.59 15.80
C PRO A 9 -3.73 -31.68 15.16
N ASP A 10 -4.74 -31.63 16.02
CA ASP A 10 -6.16 -31.62 15.70
C ASP A 10 -6.46 -30.49 14.71
N ARG A 11 -6.96 -30.85 13.53
CA ARG A 11 -7.52 -29.90 12.56
C ARG A 11 -8.78 -29.34 13.19
N ALA A 12 -8.66 -28.16 13.79
CA ALA A 12 -9.82 -27.40 14.24
C ALA A 12 -10.88 -27.34 13.12
N ASP A 13 -12.10 -27.69 13.50
CA ASP A 13 -13.31 -27.82 12.69
C ASP A 13 -13.39 -26.82 11.51
N ILE A 14 -13.30 -27.34 10.29
CA ILE A 14 -13.77 -26.64 9.09
C ILE A 14 -15.28 -26.93 9.03
N PRO A 15 -16.17 -25.94 9.17
CA PRO A 15 -17.60 -26.18 9.03
C PRO A 15 -17.91 -26.72 7.63
N ASP A 16 -18.72 -27.77 7.57
CA ASP A 16 -19.24 -28.36 6.34
C ASP A 16 -19.76 -27.29 5.36
N GLY A 17 -19.23 -27.31 4.13
CA GLY A 17 -19.77 -26.96 2.80
C GLY A 17 -20.93 -25.97 2.51
N ASP A 18 -21.65 -25.38 3.46
CA ASP A 18 -22.98 -24.79 3.17
C ASP A 18 -23.12 -23.26 3.32
N ASP A 19 -22.06 -22.50 3.63
CA ASP A 19 -22.11 -21.02 3.61
C ASP A 19 -20.90 -20.37 2.92
N LEU A 20 -20.74 -20.65 1.63
CA LEU A 20 -19.75 -19.97 0.77
C LEU A 20 -19.84 -18.43 0.87
N PRO A 21 -21.03 -17.79 0.85
CA PRO A 21 -21.13 -16.34 1.05
C PRO A 21 -20.48 -15.83 2.35
N GLU A 22 -20.70 -16.51 3.49
CA GLU A 22 -20.07 -16.10 4.75
C GLU A 22 -18.57 -16.38 4.76
N GLN A 23 -18.10 -17.49 4.18
CA GLN A 23 -16.66 -17.76 4.05
C GLN A 23 -15.95 -16.66 3.24
N VAL A 24 -16.54 -16.27 2.10
CA VAL A 24 -16.07 -15.17 1.27
C VAL A 24 -16.06 -13.87 2.08
N ARG A 25 -17.16 -13.54 2.76
CA ARG A 25 -17.28 -12.30 3.55
C ARG A 25 -16.26 -12.26 4.69
N ALA A 26 -16.07 -13.37 5.41
CA ALA A 26 -15.11 -13.47 6.51
C ALA A 26 -13.65 -13.30 6.04
N PHE A 27 -13.30 -13.91 4.90
CA PHE A 27 -11.98 -13.73 4.30
C PHE A 27 -11.77 -12.28 3.84
N VAL A 28 -12.73 -11.73 3.10
CA VAL A 28 -12.68 -10.34 2.61
C VAL A 28 -12.58 -9.34 3.76
N ARG A 29 -13.41 -9.47 4.81
CA ARG A 29 -13.37 -8.59 5.99
C ARG A 29 -11.97 -8.57 6.63
N ARG A 30 -11.33 -9.73 6.75
CA ARG A 30 -9.97 -9.87 7.26
C ARG A 30 -8.97 -9.14 6.37
N GLN A 31 -9.02 -9.35 5.05
CA GLN A 31 -8.12 -8.67 4.11
C GLN A 31 -8.35 -7.15 4.06
N VAL A 32 -9.60 -6.70 4.17
CA VAL A 32 -9.94 -5.28 4.32
C VAL A 32 -9.29 -4.72 5.59
N ALA A 33 -9.47 -5.37 6.74
CA ALA A 33 -8.89 -4.90 8.01
C ALA A 33 -7.35 -4.91 8.04
N LEU A 34 -6.68 -5.85 7.36
CA LEU A 34 -5.22 -5.88 7.23
C LEU A 34 -4.67 -4.63 6.54
N ALA A 35 -5.44 -4.05 5.61
CA ALA A 35 -5.08 -2.84 4.85
C ALA A 35 -3.82 -2.96 3.97
N GLU A 36 -3.51 -4.16 3.46
CA GLU A 36 -2.29 -4.42 2.68
C GLU A 36 -2.53 -4.48 1.16
N LEU A 37 -3.77 -4.76 0.75
CA LEU A 37 -4.12 -5.03 -0.65
C LEU A 37 -5.25 -4.13 -1.16
N PRO A 38 -5.20 -3.68 -2.43
CA PRO A 38 -6.33 -3.00 -3.07
C PRO A 38 -7.47 -3.97 -3.40
N ALA A 39 -8.66 -3.43 -3.67
CA ALA A 39 -9.90 -4.20 -3.89
C ALA A 39 -9.74 -5.37 -4.88
N ALA A 40 -9.13 -5.12 -6.05
CA ALA A 40 -8.93 -6.17 -7.06
C ALA A 40 -8.03 -7.31 -6.59
N ALA A 41 -6.97 -7.00 -5.84
CA ALA A 41 -6.07 -8.01 -5.30
C ALA A 41 -6.73 -8.82 -4.17
N ILE A 42 -7.58 -8.20 -3.35
CA ILE A 42 -8.37 -8.93 -2.34
C ILE A 42 -9.27 -9.97 -3.02
N VAL A 43 -9.92 -9.62 -4.13
CA VAL A 43 -10.76 -10.58 -4.87
C VAL A 43 -9.92 -11.73 -5.45
N THR A 44 -8.78 -11.43 -6.06
CA THR A 44 -7.86 -12.46 -6.55
C THR A 44 -7.44 -13.43 -5.44
N GLU A 45 -6.98 -12.90 -4.30
CA GLU A 45 -6.60 -13.74 -3.16
C GLU A 45 -7.78 -14.54 -2.60
N THR A 46 -8.98 -13.97 -2.58
CA THR A 46 -10.19 -14.69 -2.12
C THR A 46 -10.50 -15.88 -3.01
N VAL A 47 -10.39 -15.70 -4.34
CA VAL A 47 -10.58 -16.76 -5.32
C VAL A 47 -9.51 -17.85 -5.17
N GLU A 48 -8.25 -17.47 -4.97
CA GLU A 48 -7.16 -18.42 -4.76
C GLU A 48 -7.31 -19.19 -3.45
N TYR A 49 -7.71 -18.51 -2.36
CA TYR A 49 -7.89 -19.13 -1.05
C TYR A 49 -9.05 -20.13 -1.01
N LEU A 50 -10.12 -19.86 -1.77
CA LEU A 50 -11.34 -20.67 -1.80
C LEU A 50 -11.48 -21.51 -3.08
N ASP A 51 -10.41 -21.71 -3.86
CA ASP A 51 -10.45 -22.39 -5.18
C ASP A 51 -11.03 -23.81 -5.11
N ASP A 52 -10.83 -24.50 -3.99
CA ASP A 52 -11.37 -25.84 -3.73
C ASP A 52 -12.83 -25.83 -3.23
N ALA A 53 -13.39 -24.66 -2.88
CA ALA A 53 -14.71 -24.53 -2.27
C ALA A 53 -15.85 -24.38 -3.28
N ALA A 54 -15.60 -23.72 -4.43
CA ALA A 54 -16.59 -23.49 -5.48
C ALA A 54 -15.93 -23.05 -6.79
N GLU A 55 -16.74 -22.90 -7.85
CA GLU A 55 -16.25 -22.33 -9.11
C GLU A 55 -15.68 -20.92 -8.91
N ARG A 56 -14.49 -20.66 -9.45
CA ARG A 56 -13.77 -19.36 -9.33
C ARG A 56 -14.63 -18.15 -9.67
N ASN A 57 -15.44 -18.23 -10.73
CA ASN A 57 -16.34 -17.14 -11.12
C ASN A 57 -17.39 -16.84 -10.05
N ARG A 58 -17.94 -17.89 -9.42
CA ARG A 58 -18.92 -17.74 -8.34
C ARG A 58 -18.29 -17.08 -7.12
N ILE A 59 -17.07 -17.47 -6.77
CA ILE A 59 -16.30 -16.88 -5.66
C ILE A 59 -16.02 -15.40 -5.96
N ALA A 60 -15.57 -15.09 -7.17
CA ALA A 60 -15.26 -13.73 -7.59
C ALA A 60 -16.49 -12.80 -7.51
N GLU A 61 -17.66 -13.26 -7.97
CA GLU A 61 -18.91 -12.49 -7.86
C GLU A 61 -19.25 -12.13 -6.40
N LEU A 62 -19.20 -13.12 -5.51
CA LEU A 62 -19.44 -12.92 -4.09
C LEU A 62 -18.39 -12.00 -3.46
N ALA A 63 -17.12 -12.18 -3.82
CA ALA A 63 -16.00 -11.42 -3.28
C ALA A 63 -16.09 -9.94 -3.70
N TRP A 64 -16.47 -9.63 -4.95
CA TRP A 64 -16.66 -8.25 -5.38
C TRP A 64 -17.75 -7.52 -4.59
N ALA A 65 -18.87 -8.19 -4.31
CA ALA A 65 -19.93 -7.62 -3.49
C ALA A 65 -19.46 -7.40 -2.04
N ALA A 66 -18.82 -8.42 -1.43
CA ALA A 66 -18.29 -8.32 -0.09
C ALA A 66 -17.21 -7.23 0.05
N VAL A 67 -16.31 -7.09 -0.94
CA VAL A 67 -15.24 -6.08 -0.92
C VAL A 67 -15.82 -4.67 -0.91
N ALA A 68 -16.84 -4.40 -1.73
CA ALA A 68 -17.49 -3.09 -1.75
C ALA A 68 -18.14 -2.76 -0.39
N GLU A 69 -18.86 -3.72 0.21
CA GLU A 69 -19.51 -3.55 1.51
C GLU A 69 -18.50 -3.37 2.65
N GLU A 70 -17.52 -4.27 2.77
CA GLU A 70 -16.57 -4.27 3.89
C GLU A 70 -15.58 -3.09 3.79
N LEU A 71 -15.15 -2.67 2.57
CA LEU A 71 -14.35 -1.44 2.42
C LEU A 71 -15.14 -0.20 2.83
N THR A 72 -16.40 -0.09 2.40
CA THR A 72 -17.25 1.05 2.78
C THR A 72 -17.42 1.12 4.30
N ALA A 73 -17.68 -0.02 4.95
CA ALA A 73 -17.80 -0.09 6.40
C ALA A 73 -16.48 0.25 7.12
N HIS A 74 -15.34 -0.25 6.62
CA HIS A 74 -14.02 0.06 7.17
C HIS A 74 -13.68 1.54 7.07
N LEU A 75 -13.95 2.19 5.94
CA LEU A 75 -13.70 3.61 5.74
C LEU A 75 -14.58 4.46 6.67
N ALA A 76 -15.84 4.09 6.87
CA ALA A 76 -16.73 4.76 7.82
C ALA A 76 -16.26 4.59 9.28
N ASP A 77 -15.79 3.40 9.68
CA ASP A 77 -15.21 3.19 11.01
C ASP A 77 -13.90 3.99 11.19
N GLN A 78 -13.05 4.02 10.15
CA GLN A 78 -11.77 4.72 10.13
C GLN A 78 -11.87 6.23 10.41
N GLU A 79 -13.00 6.87 10.08
CA GLU A 79 -13.28 8.27 10.39
C GLU A 79 -13.39 8.53 11.91
N THR A 80 -13.76 7.50 12.69
CA THR A 80 -13.92 7.60 14.14
C THR A 80 -12.62 7.35 14.91
N TRP A 81 -11.57 6.89 14.22
CA TRP A 81 -10.32 6.50 14.85
C TRP A 81 -9.49 7.71 15.28
N PRO A 82 -8.73 7.60 16.38
CA PRO A 82 -7.83 8.67 16.81
C PRO A 82 -6.76 8.97 15.75
N GLU A 83 -6.19 10.17 15.79
CA GLU A 83 -5.10 10.59 14.88
C GLU A 83 -3.93 9.58 14.88
N THR A 84 -3.59 9.03 16.05
CA THR A 84 -2.60 7.97 16.22
C THR A 84 -3.24 6.74 16.84
N THR A 85 -3.23 5.63 16.11
CA THR A 85 -3.72 4.30 16.53
C THR A 85 -2.60 3.47 17.16
N ASP A 86 -2.94 2.33 17.78
CA ASP A 86 -1.93 1.37 18.22
C ASP A 86 -1.12 0.79 17.04
N SER A 87 -1.76 0.61 15.88
CA SER A 87 -1.08 0.18 14.66
C SER A 87 -0.05 1.21 14.17
N ASP A 88 -0.33 2.52 14.29
CA ASP A 88 0.64 3.58 13.97
C ASP A 88 1.83 3.59 14.94
N ARG A 89 1.57 3.32 16.23
CA ARG A 89 2.62 3.17 17.25
C ARG A 89 3.49 1.95 16.99
N LEU A 90 2.89 0.84 16.56
CA LEU A 90 3.60 -0.37 16.18
C LEU A 90 4.57 -0.10 15.02
N THR A 91 4.11 0.54 13.96
CA THR A 91 4.98 0.96 12.84
C THR A 91 6.08 1.92 13.27
N THR A 92 5.77 2.86 14.16
CA THR A 92 6.77 3.77 14.73
C THR A 92 7.86 3.01 15.48
N ALA A 93 7.50 2.01 16.29
CA ALA A 93 8.45 1.17 17.01
C ALA A 93 9.31 0.33 16.06
N PHE A 94 8.70 -0.30 15.04
CA PHE A 94 9.42 -1.10 14.04
C PHE A 94 10.44 -0.26 13.28
N ARG A 95 10.05 0.95 12.84
CA ARG A 95 10.98 1.88 12.18
C ARG A 95 12.13 2.30 13.09
N ALA A 96 11.86 2.56 14.37
CA ALA A 96 12.91 2.91 15.33
C ALA A 96 13.90 1.75 15.55
N LEU A 97 13.41 0.51 15.58
CA LEU A 97 14.24 -0.69 15.67
C LEU A 97 15.10 -0.89 14.42
N ASP A 98 14.53 -0.71 13.23
CA ASP A 98 15.26 -0.79 11.96
C ASP A 98 16.38 0.25 11.88
N ALA A 99 16.09 1.50 12.26
CA ALA A 99 17.08 2.56 12.35
C ALA A 99 18.18 2.29 13.41
N ALA A 100 17.88 1.50 14.45
CA ALA A 100 18.84 1.10 15.48
C ALA A 100 19.69 -0.13 15.10
N GLY A 101 19.50 -0.70 13.90
CA GLY A 101 20.26 -1.85 13.40
C GLY A 101 19.67 -3.22 13.76
N ILE A 102 18.38 -3.26 14.12
CA ILE A 102 17.60 -4.49 14.27
C ILE A 102 16.68 -4.61 13.06
N VAL A 103 16.82 -5.66 12.25
CA VAL A 103 15.95 -5.87 11.07
C VAL A 103 14.51 -6.09 11.55
N ALA A 104 13.66 -5.07 11.39
CA ALA A 104 12.29 -5.08 11.90
C ALA A 104 11.30 -5.15 10.73
N ARG A 105 10.48 -6.20 10.65
CA ARG A 105 9.52 -6.38 9.53
C ARG A 105 8.10 -6.67 10.02
N GLU A 106 7.18 -5.83 9.57
CA GLU A 106 5.75 -5.97 9.82
C GLU A 106 5.12 -6.90 8.76
N SER A 107 4.19 -7.76 9.17
CA SER A 107 3.46 -8.69 8.30
C SER A 107 4.38 -9.48 7.35
N PHE A 108 5.48 -9.98 7.89
CA PHE A 108 6.56 -10.57 7.11
C PHE A 108 6.33 -12.06 6.90
N THR A 109 6.19 -12.47 5.63
CA THR A 109 5.93 -13.85 5.19
C THR A 109 4.62 -14.43 5.72
N CYS A 110 4.28 -15.64 5.27
CA CYS A 110 3.02 -16.28 5.64
C CYS A 110 3.00 -16.84 7.08
N CYS A 111 4.15 -17.28 7.61
CA CYS A 111 4.24 -17.95 8.90
C CYS A 111 5.62 -17.80 9.55
N GLN A 112 5.74 -18.23 10.81
CA GLN A 112 6.98 -18.09 11.59
C GLN A 112 8.20 -18.77 10.96
N ASN A 113 8.05 -19.97 10.40
CA ASN A 113 9.19 -20.72 9.85
C ASN A 113 9.77 -20.01 8.62
N CYS A 114 8.92 -19.60 7.67
CA CYS A 114 9.34 -18.80 6.51
C CYS A 114 10.02 -17.50 6.96
N GLY A 115 9.43 -16.82 7.96
CA GLY A 115 10.00 -15.58 8.48
C GLY A 115 11.41 -15.77 9.04
N VAL A 116 11.68 -16.83 9.82
CA VAL A 116 13.03 -17.09 10.35
C VAL A 116 14.04 -17.41 9.25
N GLU A 117 13.62 -18.15 8.22
CA GLU A 117 14.49 -18.52 7.09
C GLU A 117 14.84 -17.30 6.21
N GLU A 118 13.90 -16.37 6.03
CA GLU A 118 14.01 -15.26 5.09
C GLU A 118 14.54 -13.96 5.70
N ILE A 119 14.32 -13.72 7.01
CA ILE A 119 14.62 -12.42 7.64
C ILE A 119 16.10 -12.03 7.59
N GLY A 120 17.00 -13.02 7.48
CA GLY A 120 18.43 -12.76 7.30
C GLY A 120 18.75 -12.06 5.96
N ALA A 121 17.95 -12.31 4.91
CA ALA A 121 18.12 -11.70 3.60
C ALA A 121 17.61 -10.24 3.54
N GLU A 122 16.73 -9.86 4.47
CA GLU A 122 16.24 -8.48 4.62
C GLU A 122 17.30 -7.53 5.20
N ALA A 123 18.41 -8.08 5.70
CA ALA A 123 19.56 -7.31 6.13
C ALA A 123 20.17 -6.53 4.95
N ARG A 124 20.41 -5.23 5.15
CA ARG A 124 21.06 -4.40 4.13
C ARG A 124 22.43 -4.96 3.76
N ARG A 125 22.70 -5.05 2.45
CA ARG A 125 24.03 -5.37 1.92
C ARG A 125 25.09 -4.42 2.48
N GLY A 126 26.08 -4.97 3.18
CA GLY A 126 27.19 -4.22 3.76
C GLY A 126 26.97 -3.75 5.20
N LEU A 127 25.77 -3.90 5.76
CA LEU A 127 25.54 -3.75 7.20
C LEU A 127 25.51 -5.12 7.86
N LYS A 128 26.02 -5.19 9.09
CA LYS A 128 25.85 -6.34 9.97
C LYS A 128 24.76 -6.02 10.98
N PRO A 129 23.50 -6.44 10.76
CA PRO A 129 22.46 -6.24 11.75
C PRO A 129 22.79 -6.99 13.04
N ARG A 130 22.35 -6.46 14.18
CA ARG A 130 22.58 -7.08 15.50
C ARG A 130 21.56 -8.17 15.82
N GLY A 131 20.35 -8.02 15.30
CA GLY A 131 19.26 -8.96 15.47
C GLY A 131 18.10 -8.63 14.54
N TYR A 132 16.99 -9.32 14.76
CA TYR A 132 15.76 -9.13 14.02
C TYR A 132 14.54 -9.18 14.93
N THR A 133 13.45 -8.60 14.44
CA THR A 133 12.10 -8.83 14.98
C THR A 133 11.08 -8.80 13.85
N PHE A 134 10.06 -9.65 13.92
CA PHE A 134 8.96 -9.61 12.98
C PHE A 134 7.68 -10.19 13.57
N TYR A 135 6.55 -9.83 12.98
CA TYR A 135 5.32 -10.60 13.07
C TYR A 135 4.92 -11.03 11.66
N HIS A 136 4.35 -12.21 11.50
CA HIS A 136 3.99 -12.74 10.18
C HIS A 136 2.51 -12.50 9.87
N ARG A 137 2.08 -12.78 8.63
CA ARG A 137 0.70 -12.55 8.18
C ARG A 137 -0.35 -13.15 9.12
N GLN A 138 -0.20 -14.41 9.53
CA GLN A 138 -1.15 -15.02 10.48
C GLN A 138 -1.20 -14.33 11.87
N ASP A 139 -0.15 -13.65 12.32
CA ASP A 139 -0.23 -12.86 13.56
C ASP A 139 -0.97 -11.54 13.34
N ALA A 140 -0.81 -10.94 12.16
CA ALA A 140 -1.59 -9.78 11.75
C ALA A 140 -3.09 -10.12 11.73
N GLU A 141 -3.44 -11.29 11.18
CA GLU A 141 -4.80 -11.82 11.16
C GLU A 141 -5.36 -12.06 12.57
N ARG A 142 -4.58 -12.63 13.49
CA ARG A 142 -4.96 -12.74 14.90
C ARG A 142 -5.13 -11.37 15.57
N GLY A 143 -4.33 -10.39 15.16
CA GLY A 143 -4.45 -8.99 15.57
C GLY A 143 -5.78 -8.39 15.14
N VAL A 144 -6.18 -8.60 13.88
CA VAL A 144 -7.51 -8.23 13.34
C VAL A 144 -8.63 -8.88 14.15
N GLU A 145 -8.46 -10.14 14.56
CA GLU A 145 -9.41 -10.89 15.40
C GLU A 145 -9.40 -10.47 16.88
N GLY A 146 -8.57 -9.48 17.26
CA GLY A 146 -8.55 -8.88 18.59
C GLY A 146 -7.62 -9.59 19.60
N SER A 147 -6.81 -10.54 19.15
CA SER A 147 -5.84 -11.22 20.03
C SER A 147 -4.58 -10.39 20.28
N GLY A 148 -4.33 -9.33 19.50
CA GLY A 148 -3.04 -8.64 19.47
C GLY A 148 -2.03 -9.36 18.56
N VAL A 149 -0.76 -8.94 18.60
CA VAL A 149 0.26 -9.37 17.61
C VAL A 149 1.51 -9.90 18.29
N TRP A 150 1.90 -11.14 17.94
CA TRP A 150 3.06 -11.81 18.55
C TRP A 150 4.29 -11.54 17.70
N LEU A 151 5.40 -11.18 18.33
CA LEU A 151 6.64 -10.86 17.63
C LEU A 151 7.66 -11.96 17.89
N ALA A 152 8.16 -12.55 16.81
CA ALA A 152 9.37 -13.35 16.84
C ALA A 152 10.57 -12.41 16.83
N TYR A 153 11.63 -12.76 17.55
CA TYR A 153 12.87 -12.01 17.58
C TYR A 153 14.05 -12.96 17.73
N GLY A 154 15.23 -12.49 17.37
CA GLY A 154 16.46 -13.24 17.50
C GLY A 154 17.67 -12.36 17.27
N ALA A 155 18.84 -12.87 17.63
CA ALA A 155 20.10 -12.19 17.40
C ALA A 155 20.82 -12.76 16.19
N PHE A 156 21.58 -11.89 15.53
CA PHE A 156 22.64 -12.27 14.60
C PHE A 156 23.98 -12.29 15.36
N GLU A 157 25.12 -12.12 14.68
CA GLU A 157 26.43 -12.08 15.33
C GLU A 157 26.57 -10.85 16.27
N GLY A 158 27.05 -11.07 17.50
CA GLY A 158 27.51 -10.01 18.42
C GLY A 158 26.51 -9.51 19.47
N ALA A 159 25.26 -9.99 19.47
CA ALA A 159 24.29 -9.76 20.54
C ALA A 159 23.67 -11.10 21.00
N SER A 160 23.13 -11.14 22.21
CA SER A 160 22.28 -12.25 22.66
C SER A 160 20.82 -11.99 22.29
N ALA A 161 20.06 -13.05 22.04
CA ALA A 161 18.63 -12.92 21.75
C ALA A 161 17.85 -12.28 22.92
N ALA A 162 18.30 -12.46 24.17
CA ALA A 162 17.71 -11.79 25.33
C ALA A 162 17.88 -10.26 25.28
N GLU A 163 19.06 -9.78 24.88
CA GLU A 163 19.30 -8.33 24.68
C GLU A 163 18.42 -7.78 23.58
N ILE A 164 18.32 -8.47 22.43
CA ILE A 164 17.44 -8.05 21.33
C ILE A 164 15.98 -8.01 21.78
N GLY A 165 15.50 -9.05 22.48
CA GLY A 165 14.13 -9.08 23.01
C GLY A 165 13.85 -7.91 23.97
N ALA A 166 14.82 -7.55 24.81
CA ALA A 166 14.70 -6.42 25.71
C ALA A 166 14.67 -5.07 24.97
N GLU A 167 15.50 -4.90 23.93
CA GLU A 167 15.49 -3.71 23.07
C GLU A 167 14.16 -3.57 22.31
N VAL A 168 13.64 -4.67 21.75
CA VAL A 168 12.32 -4.70 21.08
C VAL A 168 11.21 -4.32 22.05
N ALA A 169 11.17 -4.95 23.23
CA ALA A 169 10.17 -4.66 24.25
C ALA A 169 10.26 -3.21 24.77
N ALA A 170 11.47 -2.66 24.88
CA ALA A 170 11.68 -1.26 25.29
C ALA A 170 11.19 -0.28 24.20
N ALA A 171 11.49 -0.54 22.93
CA ALA A 171 11.05 0.30 21.82
C ALA A 171 9.52 0.34 21.69
N LEU A 172 8.86 -0.82 21.81
CA LEU A 172 7.40 -0.92 21.80
C LEU A 172 6.77 -0.13 22.96
N ARG A 173 7.32 -0.25 24.19
CA ARG A 173 6.85 0.53 25.34
C ARG A 173 7.10 2.02 25.17
N ALA A 174 8.23 2.42 24.58
CA ALA A 174 8.54 3.82 24.29
C ALA A 174 7.57 4.43 23.27
N ALA A 175 7.07 3.62 22.33
CA ALA A 175 6.00 4.02 21.41
C ALA A 175 4.60 4.06 22.07
N GLY A 176 4.49 3.72 23.36
CA GLY A 176 3.25 3.75 24.12
C GLY A 176 2.40 2.49 24.00
N LEU A 177 2.99 1.35 23.62
CA LEU A 177 2.30 0.05 23.57
C LEU A 177 2.47 -0.73 24.87
N THR A 178 1.46 -1.54 25.20
CA THR A 178 1.57 -2.55 26.26
C THR A 178 2.35 -3.74 25.73
N VAL A 179 3.25 -4.30 26.54
CA VAL A 179 4.13 -5.41 26.13
C VAL A 179 4.17 -6.49 27.20
N ASN A 180 3.72 -7.68 26.82
CA ASN A 180 3.70 -8.90 27.62
C ASN A 180 4.88 -9.79 27.22
N TRP A 181 5.99 -9.70 27.97
CA TRP A 181 7.17 -10.54 27.80
C TRP A 181 7.95 -10.61 29.12
N ASP A 182 8.35 -11.81 29.52
CA ASP A 182 8.98 -12.13 30.80
C ASP A 182 10.52 -12.23 30.72
N GLY A 183 11.10 -12.04 29.54
CA GLY A 183 12.54 -12.18 29.30
C GLY A 183 12.96 -13.56 28.78
N GLU A 184 12.04 -14.53 28.68
CA GLU A 184 12.37 -15.87 28.21
C GLU A 184 12.60 -15.87 26.69
N VAL A 185 13.82 -16.18 26.28
CA VAL A 185 14.27 -16.16 24.87
C VAL A 185 13.46 -17.09 23.97
N GLY A 186 12.92 -18.18 24.52
CA GLY A 186 12.09 -19.13 23.78
C GLY A 186 10.65 -18.68 23.54
N ARG A 187 10.23 -17.55 24.14
CA ARG A 187 8.87 -17.01 24.02
C ARG A 187 8.85 -15.76 23.17
N ARG A 188 7.82 -15.67 22.32
CA ARG A 188 7.51 -14.50 21.50
C ARG A 188 7.03 -13.34 22.39
N ILE A 189 7.25 -12.11 21.92
CA ILE A 189 6.77 -10.91 22.60
C ILE A 189 5.31 -10.68 22.20
N HIS A 190 4.39 -10.68 23.16
CA HIS A 190 2.97 -10.39 22.90
C HIS A 190 2.71 -8.89 23.10
N VAL A 191 2.20 -8.24 22.05
CA VAL A 191 1.66 -6.87 22.11
C VAL A 191 0.12 -6.89 22.00
N PRO A 192 -0.63 -6.77 23.11
CA PRO A 192 -2.07 -6.58 23.03
C PRO A 192 -2.33 -5.18 22.47
N LEU A 193 -3.09 -5.11 21.38
CA LEU A 193 -3.39 -3.86 20.68
C LEU A 193 -4.75 -3.92 20.02
N ARG A 194 -5.34 -2.74 19.76
CA ARG A 194 -6.49 -2.63 18.87
C ARG A 194 -6.00 -2.49 17.44
N TRP A 195 -6.32 -3.45 16.57
CA TRP A 195 -5.90 -3.40 15.18
C TRP A 195 -6.71 -2.35 14.40
N GLN A 196 -6.04 -1.31 13.92
CA GLN A 196 -6.65 -0.17 13.23
C GLN A 196 -5.69 0.36 12.15
N ARG A 197 -5.64 -0.31 10.99
CA ARG A 197 -4.79 0.11 9.87
C ARG A 197 -5.56 0.98 8.88
N ARG A 198 -5.03 2.18 8.61
CA ARG A 198 -5.67 3.13 7.71
C ARG A 198 -5.49 2.72 6.25
N ARG A 199 -6.58 2.79 5.49
CA ARG A 199 -6.60 2.72 4.02
C ARG A 199 -6.68 4.13 3.47
N VAL A 200 -5.82 4.45 2.50
CA VAL A 200 -5.77 5.73 1.76
C VAL A 200 -5.46 5.44 0.28
N GLY A 201 -5.75 6.38 -0.61
CA GLY A 201 -5.47 6.24 -2.04
C GLY A 201 -5.98 4.91 -2.61
N ARG A 202 -5.11 4.18 -3.32
CA ARG A 202 -5.48 2.92 -3.98
C ARG A 202 -6.04 1.86 -3.03
N LEU A 203 -5.56 1.85 -1.78
CA LEU A 203 -6.04 0.91 -0.77
C LEU A 203 -7.44 1.27 -0.25
N ALA A 204 -7.86 2.52 -0.39
CA ALA A 204 -9.21 2.98 -0.03
C ALA A 204 -10.20 2.95 -1.20
N ALA A 205 -9.75 2.62 -2.41
CA ALA A 205 -10.60 2.62 -3.60
C ALA A 205 -11.72 1.58 -3.49
N VAL A 206 -12.97 2.04 -3.53
CA VAL A 206 -14.16 1.18 -3.50
C VAL A 206 -14.60 0.90 -4.95
N PRO A 207 -14.94 -0.36 -5.32
CA PRO A 207 -15.53 -0.64 -6.61
C PRO A 207 -16.83 0.15 -6.81
N ALA A 208 -16.97 0.88 -7.92
CA ALA A 208 -18.15 1.70 -8.15
C ALA A 208 -19.42 0.84 -8.36
N ALA A 209 -20.48 1.16 -7.62
CA ALA A 209 -21.81 0.59 -7.84
C ALA A 209 -22.50 1.34 -8.98
N VAL A 210 -22.52 0.75 -10.18
CA VAL A 210 -23.05 1.36 -11.39
C VAL A 210 -24.25 0.56 -11.90
N VAL A 211 -25.43 1.19 -11.94
CA VAL A 211 -26.72 0.53 -12.23
C VAL A 211 -26.78 -0.02 -13.66
N ASP A 212 -26.25 0.72 -14.62
CA ASP A 212 -26.23 0.42 -16.05
C ASP A 212 -24.82 0.07 -16.55
N ASP A 213 -24.08 -0.65 -15.71
CA ASP A 213 -22.68 -1.00 -15.95
C ASP A 213 -22.53 -2.05 -17.05
N VAL A 214 -21.44 -1.94 -17.81
CA VAL A 214 -21.17 -2.71 -19.02
C VAL A 214 -19.78 -3.32 -18.95
N ASP A 215 -19.58 -4.39 -19.73
CA ASP A 215 -18.23 -4.88 -20.00
C ASP A 215 -17.60 -4.01 -21.10
N ILE A 216 -16.34 -3.64 -20.87
CA ILE A 216 -15.48 -2.96 -21.82
C ILE A 216 -14.24 -3.81 -22.04
N ASP A 217 -13.69 -3.77 -23.24
CA ASP A 217 -12.38 -4.35 -23.51
C ASP A 217 -11.29 -3.31 -23.25
N VAL A 218 -10.28 -3.68 -22.47
CA VAL A 218 -9.16 -2.81 -22.09
C VAL A 218 -7.90 -3.23 -22.82
N GLU A 219 -7.29 -2.27 -23.53
CA GLU A 219 -5.97 -2.41 -24.15
C GLU A 219 -5.02 -1.36 -23.57
N LEU A 220 -3.82 -1.77 -23.16
CA LEU A 220 -2.78 -0.88 -22.67
C LEU A 220 -1.89 -0.44 -23.84
N LEU A 221 -1.85 0.86 -24.13
CA LEU A 221 -1.03 1.41 -25.22
C LEU A 221 0.40 1.73 -24.76
N GLY A 222 0.90 1.00 -23.76
CA GLY A 222 2.20 1.18 -23.12
C GLY A 222 2.40 0.19 -21.97
N ALA A 223 3.62 0.13 -21.43
CA ALA A 223 3.95 -0.78 -20.34
C ALA A 223 3.55 -0.20 -18.98
N TRP A 224 2.49 -0.73 -18.38
CA TRP A 224 2.15 -0.45 -16.98
C TRP A 224 2.87 -1.47 -16.08
N THR A 225 3.94 -1.05 -15.40
CA THR A 225 4.87 -1.93 -14.69
C THR A 225 4.65 -2.07 -13.18
N GLY A 226 3.62 -1.42 -12.63
CA GLY A 226 3.30 -1.46 -11.20
C GLY A 226 2.70 -2.81 -10.76
N VAL A 227 2.86 -3.17 -9.49
CA VAL A 227 2.38 -4.43 -8.87
C VAL A 227 0.86 -4.62 -9.01
N HIS A 228 0.13 -3.52 -9.17
CA HIS A 228 -1.32 -3.51 -9.33
C HIS A 228 -1.75 -3.00 -10.72
N ALA A 229 -0.88 -3.16 -11.72
CA ALA A 229 -1.24 -2.94 -13.11
C ALA A 229 -2.44 -3.84 -13.48
N PRO A 230 -3.42 -3.33 -14.24
CA PRO A 230 -4.55 -4.13 -14.71
C PRO A 230 -4.10 -5.16 -15.75
N ALA A 231 -4.87 -6.25 -15.86
CA ALA A 231 -4.82 -7.11 -17.03
C ALA A 231 -5.57 -6.47 -18.22
N GLU A 232 -5.15 -6.80 -19.44
CA GLU A 232 -5.89 -6.49 -20.66
C GLU A 232 -7.10 -7.41 -20.84
N GLY A 233 -8.06 -6.97 -21.66
CA GLY A 233 -9.26 -7.72 -22.01
C GLY A 233 -10.53 -7.24 -21.29
N PRO A 234 -11.57 -8.09 -21.24
CA PRO A 234 -12.90 -7.68 -20.80
C PRO A 234 -12.98 -7.46 -19.28
N VAL A 235 -13.54 -6.33 -18.88
CA VAL A 235 -13.78 -5.96 -17.48
C VAL A 235 -15.01 -5.08 -17.34
N ARG A 236 -15.63 -5.10 -16.16
CA ARG A 236 -16.69 -4.15 -15.79
C ARG A 236 -16.16 -2.72 -15.81
N ALA A 237 -16.80 -1.84 -16.57
CA ALA A 237 -16.39 -0.44 -16.72
C ALA A 237 -16.31 0.28 -15.37
N GLY A 238 -17.31 0.10 -14.50
CA GLY A 238 -17.31 0.69 -13.15
C GLY A 238 -16.09 0.25 -12.31
N ARG A 239 -15.65 -1.01 -12.43
CA ARG A 239 -14.47 -1.51 -11.71
C ARG A 239 -13.18 -0.92 -12.28
N PHE A 240 -13.02 -0.95 -13.60
CA PHE A 240 -11.80 -0.44 -14.21
C PHE A 240 -11.59 1.06 -13.96
N THR A 241 -12.67 1.82 -14.12
CA THR A 241 -12.65 3.27 -13.96
C THR A 241 -12.46 3.72 -12.51
N ALA A 242 -12.93 2.96 -11.52
CA ALA A 242 -12.74 3.27 -10.10
C ALA A 242 -11.41 2.77 -9.51
N LEU A 243 -10.90 1.62 -9.98
CA LEU A 243 -9.78 0.92 -9.32
C LEU A 243 -8.42 1.10 -10.03
N HIS A 244 -8.42 1.48 -11.30
CA HIS A 244 -7.18 1.60 -12.09
C HIS A 244 -6.97 3.01 -12.62
N LEU A 245 -7.95 3.60 -13.32
CA LEU A 245 -7.79 4.92 -13.95
C LEU A 245 -7.32 6.06 -13.02
N PRO A 246 -7.66 6.11 -11.72
CA PRO A 246 -7.17 7.18 -10.85
C PRO A 246 -5.65 7.20 -10.69
N TRP A 247 -4.99 6.07 -10.94
CA TRP A 247 -3.55 5.88 -10.85
C TRP A 247 -2.91 5.59 -12.21
N LEU A 248 -3.56 5.98 -13.32
CA LEU A 248 -3.03 5.81 -14.66
C LEU A 248 -1.65 6.48 -14.81
N PRO A 249 -0.56 5.77 -15.17
CA PRO A 249 0.74 6.40 -15.40
C PRO A 249 0.70 7.41 -16.55
N ALA A 250 1.51 8.48 -16.48
CA ALA A 250 1.52 9.52 -17.52
C ALA A 250 1.84 8.94 -18.92
N ALA A 251 2.83 8.06 -18.99
CA ALA A 251 3.32 7.47 -20.23
C ALA A 251 2.47 6.30 -20.79
N VAL A 252 1.38 5.90 -20.12
CA VAL A 252 0.59 4.72 -20.52
C VAL A 252 -0.85 5.10 -20.85
N PRO A 253 -1.15 5.56 -22.07
CA PRO A 253 -2.53 5.67 -22.51
C PRO A 253 -3.21 4.29 -22.52
N VAL A 254 -4.52 4.27 -22.33
CA VAL A 254 -5.33 3.05 -22.41
C VAL A 254 -6.47 3.23 -23.41
N ARG A 255 -6.79 2.19 -24.16
CA ARG A 255 -7.97 2.17 -25.04
C ARG A 255 -9.05 1.36 -24.35
N LEU A 256 -10.25 1.93 -24.26
CA LEU A 256 -11.45 1.28 -23.76
C LEU A 256 -12.42 1.12 -24.93
N GLU A 257 -12.79 -0.12 -25.24
CA GLU A 257 -13.71 -0.44 -26.32
C GLU A 257 -15.06 -0.96 -25.79
N TRP A 258 -16.14 -0.51 -26.42
CA TRP A 258 -17.50 -0.98 -26.18
C TRP A 258 -18.28 -1.01 -27.50
N GLU A 259 -18.77 -2.19 -27.88
CA GLU A 259 -19.59 -2.40 -29.09
C GLU A 259 -19.00 -1.77 -30.38
N GLY A 260 -17.67 -1.90 -30.56
CA GLY A 260 -16.95 -1.38 -31.73
C GLY A 260 -16.69 0.13 -31.72
N ARG A 261 -17.06 0.84 -30.65
CA ARG A 261 -16.68 2.24 -30.38
C ARG A 261 -15.57 2.25 -29.35
N ALA A 262 -14.65 3.19 -29.42
CA ALA A 262 -13.60 3.30 -28.42
C ALA A 262 -13.26 4.72 -27.97
N VAL A 263 -12.74 4.79 -26.75
CA VAL A 263 -12.10 5.98 -26.19
C VAL A 263 -10.67 5.64 -25.81
N GLN A 264 -9.73 6.43 -26.31
CA GLN A 264 -8.37 6.44 -25.79
C GLN A 264 -8.30 7.42 -24.62
N VAL A 265 -7.95 6.91 -23.44
CA VAL A 265 -7.79 7.66 -22.21
C VAL A 265 -6.31 7.86 -21.93
N ARG A 266 -5.91 9.11 -21.67
CA ARG A 266 -4.57 9.46 -21.19
C ARG A 266 -4.68 10.32 -19.94
N ARG A 267 -3.65 10.34 -19.11
CA ARG A 267 -3.56 11.27 -18.00
C ARG A 267 -2.98 12.61 -18.44
N SER A 268 -3.41 13.69 -17.79
CA SER A 268 -2.83 15.02 -17.88
C SER A 268 -2.88 15.66 -16.50
N GLY A 269 -1.78 15.58 -15.74
CA GLY A 269 -1.78 15.98 -14.33
C GLY A 269 -2.70 15.09 -13.50
N ASP A 270 -3.68 15.70 -12.83
CA ASP A 270 -4.73 15.07 -12.02
C ASP A 270 -6.04 14.82 -12.79
N ALA A 271 -6.04 15.02 -14.10
CA ALA A 271 -7.20 14.81 -14.96
C ALA A 271 -6.97 13.65 -15.94
N LEU A 272 -8.08 13.03 -16.37
CA LEU A 272 -8.13 12.07 -17.45
C LEU A 272 -8.70 12.75 -18.69
N VAL A 273 -8.06 12.52 -19.83
CA VAL A 273 -8.48 13.04 -21.13
C VAL A 273 -8.88 11.87 -22.02
N GLY A 274 -10.15 11.80 -22.40
CA GLY A 274 -10.69 10.84 -23.36
C GLY A 274 -10.78 11.43 -24.76
N THR A 275 -10.21 10.75 -25.73
CA THR A 275 -10.36 11.03 -27.17
C THR A 275 -11.06 9.86 -27.86
N TYR A 276 -12.16 10.14 -28.54
CA TYR A 276 -13.04 9.13 -29.13
C TYR A 276 -12.69 8.88 -30.59
N ASP A 277 -12.91 7.65 -31.07
CA ASP A 277 -12.79 7.32 -32.49
C ASP A 277 -13.97 7.85 -33.33
N ASP A 278 -15.13 7.98 -32.70
CA ASP A 278 -16.32 8.63 -33.24
C ASP A 278 -16.09 10.15 -33.39
N PRO A 279 -16.05 10.70 -34.63
CA PRO A 279 -15.76 12.11 -34.86
C PRO A 279 -16.86 13.05 -34.35
N ASP A 280 -18.07 12.55 -34.08
CA ASP A 280 -19.17 13.34 -33.55
C ASP A 280 -19.08 13.51 -32.02
N VAL A 281 -18.19 12.74 -31.35
CA VAL A 281 -17.96 12.82 -29.91
C VAL A 281 -16.71 13.66 -29.63
N SER A 282 -16.92 14.84 -29.03
CA SER A 282 -15.82 15.72 -28.63
C SER A 282 -14.97 15.11 -27.53
N ALA A 283 -13.67 15.41 -27.52
CA ALA A 283 -12.78 15.02 -26.44
C ALA A 283 -13.31 15.53 -25.09
N LEU A 284 -13.20 14.70 -24.07
CA LEU A 284 -13.72 14.97 -22.72
C LEU A 284 -12.58 14.94 -21.70
N THR A 285 -12.55 15.91 -20.80
CA THR A 285 -11.60 15.95 -19.67
C THR A 285 -12.38 15.86 -18.37
N VAL A 286 -11.99 14.92 -17.50
CA VAL A 286 -12.64 14.67 -16.20
C VAL A 286 -11.59 14.53 -15.10
N GLY A 287 -12.01 14.62 -13.83
CA GLY A 287 -11.12 14.33 -12.71
C GLY A 287 -10.65 12.87 -12.74
N ARG A 288 -9.50 12.57 -12.13
CA ARG A 288 -8.94 11.21 -12.17
C ARG A 288 -9.84 10.12 -11.56
N HIS A 289 -10.75 10.48 -10.67
CA HIS A 289 -11.73 9.56 -10.08
C HIS A 289 -13.05 9.47 -10.88
N ASP A 290 -13.25 10.36 -11.87
CA ASP A 290 -14.48 10.48 -12.65
C ASP A 290 -14.43 9.69 -13.98
N GLY A 291 -13.53 8.72 -14.10
CA GLY A 291 -13.26 7.99 -15.35
C GLY A 291 -14.49 7.33 -15.97
N LEU A 292 -15.52 7.01 -15.18
CA LEU A 292 -16.79 6.47 -15.66
C LEU A 292 -17.49 7.41 -16.65
N ALA A 293 -17.34 8.72 -16.50
CA ALA A 293 -17.91 9.70 -17.42
C ALA A 293 -17.36 9.55 -18.85
N LEU A 294 -16.10 9.12 -19.01
CA LEU A 294 -15.50 8.86 -20.33
C LEU A 294 -16.19 7.69 -21.04
N VAL A 295 -16.48 6.60 -20.30
CA VAL A 295 -17.20 5.42 -20.80
C VAL A 295 -18.67 5.74 -21.06
N ARG A 296 -19.29 6.62 -20.27
CA ARG A 296 -20.68 7.05 -20.51
C ARG A 296 -20.81 7.89 -21.79
N ALA A 297 -19.89 8.82 -22.01
CA ALA A 297 -19.83 9.56 -23.27
C ALA A 297 -19.57 8.64 -24.48
N LEU A 298 -18.73 7.61 -24.34
CA LEU A 298 -18.55 6.55 -25.35
C LEU A 298 -19.87 5.88 -25.74
N ARG A 299 -20.80 5.77 -24.78
CA ARG A 299 -22.13 5.17 -24.95
C ARG A 299 -23.21 6.17 -25.36
N GLY A 300 -22.87 7.46 -25.53
CA GLY A 300 -23.84 8.53 -25.78
C GLY A 300 -24.75 8.84 -24.59
N LEU A 301 -24.31 8.52 -23.37
CA LEU A 301 -25.04 8.74 -22.12
C LEU A 301 -24.51 9.97 -21.38
N PRO A 302 -25.37 10.70 -20.65
CA PRO A 302 -24.92 11.78 -19.76
C PRO A 302 -24.08 11.21 -18.60
N PRO A 303 -23.25 12.02 -17.92
CA PRO A 303 -22.55 11.61 -16.69
C PRO A 303 -23.49 10.97 -15.66
N ALA A 304 -22.98 10.02 -14.87
CA ALA A 304 -23.80 9.28 -13.89
C ALA A 304 -24.15 10.12 -12.65
N GLY A 305 -23.39 11.18 -12.38
CA GLY A 305 -23.55 12.05 -11.23
C GLY A 305 -22.70 13.31 -11.36
N GLU A 306 -22.65 14.09 -10.28
CA GLU A 306 -21.73 15.20 -10.18
C GLU A 306 -20.27 14.69 -10.05
N PRO A 307 -19.29 15.43 -10.59
CA PRO A 307 -17.88 15.08 -10.43
C PRO A 307 -17.48 14.99 -8.95
N GLU A 308 -16.62 14.03 -8.63
CA GLU A 308 -16.03 13.95 -7.30
C GLU A 308 -15.16 15.19 -7.04
N PRO A 309 -15.18 15.73 -5.80
CA PRO A 309 -14.29 16.83 -5.45
C PRO A 309 -12.83 16.39 -5.62
N ALA A 310 -12.01 17.28 -6.18
CA ALA A 310 -10.60 16.99 -6.38
C ALA A 310 -9.93 16.66 -5.03
N PRO A 311 -9.12 15.59 -4.97
CA PRO A 311 -8.42 15.23 -3.75
C PRO A 311 -7.40 16.31 -3.37
N VAL A 312 -7.06 16.36 -2.08
CA VAL A 312 -6.12 17.36 -1.57
C VAL A 312 -4.69 17.00 -1.98
N GLY A 313 -4.08 17.91 -2.71
CA GLY A 313 -2.70 17.81 -3.17
C GLY A 313 -2.52 16.88 -4.36
N TYR A 314 -1.47 17.15 -5.14
CA TYR A 314 -1.07 16.36 -6.28
C TYR A 314 0.45 16.29 -6.37
N VAL A 315 0.97 15.09 -6.50
CA VAL A 315 2.34 14.84 -6.95
C VAL A 315 2.34 13.68 -7.93
N GLU A 316 3.23 13.75 -8.90
CA GLU A 316 3.62 12.59 -9.68
C GLU A 316 4.78 11.90 -8.98
N VAL A 317 4.68 10.58 -8.79
CA VAL A 317 5.65 9.80 -8.03
C VAL A 317 6.24 8.69 -8.88
N THR A 318 7.57 8.61 -8.83
CA THR A 318 8.37 7.49 -9.31
C THR A 318 9.21 7.00 -8.15
N GLY A 319 9.27 5.69 -7.91
CA GLY A 319 10.07 5.17 -6.82
C GLY A 319 9.91 3.68 -6.57
N GLY A 320 10.87 3.16 -5.81
CA GLY A 320 10.92 1.78 -5.37
C GLY A 320 10.61 1.66 -3.89
N HIS A 321 9.78 0.68 -3.55
CA HIS A 321 9.56 0.25 -2.18
C HIS A 321 9.67 -1.28 -2.09
N ALA A 322 9.60 -1.79 -0.87
CA ALA A 322 9.72 -3.22 -0.55
C ALA A 322 8.95 -4.18 -1.46
N THR A 323 7.80 -3.74 -1.97
CA THR A 323 6.85 -4.57 -2.71
C THR A 323 6.84 -4.31 -4.21
N GLY A 324 7.59 -3.31 -4.72
CA GLY A 324 7.67 -3.08 -6.15
C GLY A 324 8.21 -1.70 -6.54
N TRP A 325 8.13 -1.43 -7.85
CA TRP A 325 8.51 -0.16 -8.45
C TRP A 325 7.28 0.43 -9.15
N GLU A 326 7.03 1.72 -8.93
CA GLU A 326 6.04 2.48 -9.68
C GLU A 326 6.73 3.63 -10.42
N GLN A 327 6.21 3.97 -11.60
CA GLN A 327 6.72 5.04 -12.44
C GLN A 327 5.59 5.97 -12.84
N GLU A 328 5.79 7.27 -12.59
CA GLU A 328 4.91 8.37 -13.02
C GLU A 328 3.44 8.18 -12.61
N VAL A 329 3.23 7.69 -11.38
CA VAL A 329 1.89 7.48 -10.82
C VAL A 329 1.44 8.72 -10.05
N PRO A 330 0.22 9.23 -10.26
CA PRO A 330 -0.29 10.38 -9.52
C PRO A 330 -0.72 9.96 -8.11
N LEU A 331 -0.28 10.69 -7.08
CA LEU A 331 -0.74 10.50 -5.70
C LEU A 331 -1.41 11.77 -5.16
N GLU A 332 -2.36 11.57 -4.24
CA GLU A 332 -2.81 12.60 -3.31
C GLU A 332 -1.90 12.69 -2.08
N LEU A 333 -2.05 13.76 -1.30
CA LEU A 333 -1.24 13.99 -0.11
C LEU A 333 -1.33 12.83 0.89
N ALA A 334 -2.53 12.33 1.17
CA ALA A 334 -2.73 11.26 2.16
C ALA A 334 -1.98 9.97 1.76
N GLU A 335 -2.05 9.59 0.48
CA GLU A 335 -1.33 8.44 -0.07
C GLU A 335 0.19 8.65 -0.05
N LEU A 336 0.66 9.85 -0.42
CA LEU A 336 2.08 10.20 -0.36
C LEU A 336 2.65 10.07 1.05
N LEU A 337 1.97 10.64 2.05
CA LEU A 337 2.41 10.58 3.45
C LEU A 337 2.40 9.14 3.99
N ALA A 338 1.39 8.34 3.63
CA ALA A 338 1.36 6.93 4.00
C ALA A 338 2.55 6.15 3.43
N ARG A 339 2.92 6.40 2.16
CA ARG A 339 4.10 5.77 1.53
C ARG A 339 5.40 6.17 2.23
N ILE A 340 5.58 7.45 2.53
CA ILE A 340 6.77 7.96 3.23
C ILE A 340 6.90 7.34 4.63
N ARG A 341 5.79 7.19 5.36
CA ARG A 341 5.77 6.55 6.68
C ARG A 341 6.11 5.06 6.63
N ALA A 342 5.77 4.39 5.53
CA ALA A 342 6.03 2.97 5.29
C ALA A 342 7.44 2.67 4.77
N MET A 343 8.19 3.67 4.29
CA MET A 343 9.58 3.48 3.86
C MET A 343 10.46 2.98 5.01
N ARG A 344 11.31 1.99 4.74
CA ARG A 344 12.11 1.31 5.76
C ARG A 344 13.55 1.89 5.83
N PRO A 345 14.07 2.21 7.03
CA PRO A 345 15.42 2.77 7.24
C PRO A 345 16.62 2.00 6.68
N SER A 346 16.44 0.80 6.14
CA SER A 346 17.53 -0.06 5.64
C SER A 346 17.35 -0.60 4.22
N SER A 347 16.25 -0.28 3.52
CA SER A 347 15.93 -0.91 2.23
C SER A 347 16.22 -0.08 0.98
N TYR A 348 16.88 1.08 1.12
CA TYR A 348 17.07 2.05 0.02
C TYR A 348 15.75 2.43 -0.66
N ASP A 349 14.63 2.35 0.07
CA ASP A 349 13.37 2.86 -0.43
C ASP A 349 13.60 4.33 -0.79
N CYS A 350 13.11 4.72 -1.96
CA CYS A 350 13.21 6.08 -2.45
C CYS A 350 11.91 6.48 -3.13
N LEU A 351 11.54 7.75 -2.97
CA LEU A 351 10.46 8.37 -3.72
C LEU A 351 10.98 9.65 -4.35
N THR A 352 10.79 9.76 -5.65
CA THR A 352 10.98 11.00 -6.42
C THR A 352 9.59 11.55 -6.71
N CYS A 353 9.33 12.76 -6.21
CA CYS A 353 8.04 13.43 -6.28
C CYS A 353 8.16 14.69 -7.14
N VAL A 354 7.27 14.83 -8.11
CA VAL A 354 7.23 15.97 -9.04
C VAL A 354 5.91 16.72 -8.86
N GLY A 355 6.00 18.01 -8.55
CA GLY A 355 4.86 18.94 -8.47
C GLY A 355 4.33 19.34 -9.85
N ARG A 356 3.26 20.14 -9.90
CA ARG A 356 2.62 20.57 -11.16
C ARG A 356 3.54 21.44 -12.02
N SER A 357 4.41 22.21 -11.38
CA SER A 357 5.40 23.09 -12.02
C SER A 357 6.61 22.34 -12.58
N GLY A 358 6.75 21.05 -12.31
CA GLY A 358 7.98 20.29 -12.55
C GLY A 358 8.99 20.37 -11.40
N ALA A 359 8.67 21.08 -10.32
CA ALA A 359 9.44 21.07 -9.08
C ALA A 359 9.65 19.63 -8.58
N CYS A 360 10.90 19.22 -8.38
CA CYS A 360 11.24 17.84 -8.07
C CYS A 360 11.88 17.73 -6.68
N VAL A 361 11.29 16.89 -5.82
CA VAL A 361 11.83 16.54 -4.51
C VAL A 361 12.05 15.03 -4.47
N GLN A 362 13.25 14.62 -4.09
CA GLN A 362 13.56 13.22 -3.83
C GLN A 362 13.80 13.01 -2.34
N THR A 363 13.36 11.86 -1.85
CA THR A 363 13.70 11.40 -0.50
C THR A 363 14.05 9.92 -0.52
N ALA A 364 15.07 9.55 0.27
CA ALA A 364 15.58 8.19 0.35
C ALA A 364 16.14 7.93 1.75
N TRP A 365 16.05 6.68 2.20
CA TRP A 365 16.77 6.28 3.42
C TRP A 365 18.24 6.00 3.10
N GLU A 366 19.12 6.77 3.74
CA GLU A 366 20.57 6.68 3.65
C GLU A 366 21.17 6.17 4.97
N PRO A 367 22.45 5.72 5.01
CA PRO A 367 23.11 5.37 6.27
C PRO A 367 23.02 6.44 7.37
N GLY A 368 22.96 7.73 6.99
CA GLY A 368 22.88 8.85 7.93
C GLY A 368 21.46 9.20 8.38
N GLY A 369 20.43 8.50 7.88
CA GLY A 369 19.02 8.77 8.17
C GLY A 369 18.22 9.05 6.89
N LEU A 370 17.07 9.70 7.05
CA LEU A 370 16.21 10.04 5.92
C LEU A 370 16.78 11.28 5.21
N TRP A 371 17.25 11.10 3.98
CA TRP A 371 17.71 12.17 3.10
C TRP A 371 16.53 12.80 2.37
N VAL A 372 16.54 14.12 2.23
CA VAL A 372 15.61 14.86 1.38
C VAL A 372 16.36 15.92 0.58
N GLU A 373 16.06 16.01 -0.70
CA GLU A 373 16.70 16.94 -1.62
C GLU A 373 15.72 17.48 -2.65
N HIS A 374 16.00 18.68 -3.15
CA HIS A 374 15.41 19.13 -4.40
C HIS A 374 16.37 18.84 -5.55
N LEU A 375 15.81 18.36 -6.67
CA LEU A 375 16.54 18.02 -7.88
C LEU A 375 16.36 19.13 -8.92
N ASP A 376 17.44 19.78 -9.30
CA ASP A 376 17.51 20.65 -10.48
C ASP A 376 18.05 19.83 -11.65
N ILE A 377 17.12 19.31 -12.45
CA ILE A 377 17.43 18.43 -13.58
C ILE A 377 18.22 19.19 -14.66
N GLU A 378 17.91 20.47 -14.89
CA GLU A 378 18.57 21.28 -15.91
C GLU A 378 20.01 21.60 -15.53
N ALA A 379 20.25 21.93 -14.26
CA ALA A 379 21.58 22.21 -13.75
C ALA A 379 22.40 20.94 -13.43
N ALA A 380 21.78 19.76 -13.48
CA ALA A 380 22.34 18.50 -12.99
C ALA A 380 22.86 18.63 -11.55
N VAL A 381 22.08 19.28 -10.69
CA VAL A 381 22.42 19.53 -9.28
C VAL A 381 21.32 19.02 -8.38
N SER A 382 21.69 18.42 -7.26
CA SER A 382 20.77 18.27 -6.13
C SER A 382 21.25 19.03 -4.91
N VAL A 383 20.31 19.54 -4.13
CA VAL A 383 20.61 20.21 -2.86
C VAL A 383 19.70 19.64 -1.79
N GLY A 384 20.29 19.14 -0.72
CA GLY A 384 19.55 18.40 0.30
C GLY A 384 20.25 18.30 1.64
N ARG A 385 19.56 17.66 2.58
CA ARG A 385 20.09 17.30 3.90
C ARG A 385 19.39 16.09 4.47
N HIS A 386 19.99 15.49 5.50
CA HIS A 386 19.28 14.57 6.37
C HIS A 386 18.20 15.32 7.15
N ALA A 387 17.03 14.72 7.29
CA ALA A 387 15.86 15.32 7.92
C ALA A 387 15.08 14.29 8.74
N THR A 388 14.29 14.78 9.68
CA THR A 388 13.29 13.97 10.38
C THR A 388 12.13 13.63 9.45
N LEU A 389 11.41 12.55 9.72
CA LEU A 389 10.19 12.22 8.97
C LEU A 389 9.21 13.39 8.91
N ALA A 390 8.98 14.06 10.05
CA ALA A 390 8.07 15.20 10.12
C ALA A 390 8.55 16.40 9.27
N GLU A 391 9.86 16.59 9.09
CA GLU A 391 10.41 17.59 8.17
C GLU A 391 10.14 17.22 6.72
N VAL A 392 10.36 15.95 6.34
CA VAL A 392 10.10 15.45 4.98
C VAL A 392 8.61 15.53 4.65
N GLU A 393 7.72 15.17 5.58
CA GLU A 393 6.27 15.31 5.41
C GLU A 393 5.87 16.77 5.16
N ARG A 394 6.50 17.75 5.84
CA ARG A 394 6.26 19.18 5.57
C ARG A 394 6.72 19.60 4.18
N VAL A 395 7.91 19.17 3.74
CA VAL A 395 8.41 19.49 2.40
C VAL A 395 7.48 18.93 1.33
N LEU A 396 7.11 17.66 1.46
CA LEU A 396 6.24 16.98 0.50
C LEU A 396 4.80 17.52 0.52
N THR A 397 4.32 17.98 1.67
CA THR A 397 3.04 18.70 1.75
C THR A 397 3.08 20.01 0.99
N ALA A 398 4.14 20.82 1.16
CA ALA A 398 4.32 22.06 0.41
C ALA A 398 4.41 21.81 -1.10
N LEU A 399 5.10 20.74 -1.52
CA LEU A 399 5.14 20.35 -2.92
C LEU A 399 3.75 19.95 -3.44
N ALA A 400 3.04 19.08 -2.71
CA ALA A 400 1.77 18.53 -3.19
C ALA A 400 0.63 19.55 -3.22
N VAL A 401 0.55 20.43 -2.21
CA VAL A 401 -0.58 21.34 -2.01
C VAL A 401 -0.30 22.72 -2.60
N GLU A 402 0.93 23.20 -2.48
CA GLU A 402 1.32 24.57 -2.86
C GLU A 402 2.20 24.61 -4.11
N ASP A 403 2.60 23.45 -4.66
CA ASP A 403 3.52 23.33 -5.80
C ASP A 403 4.85 24.07 -5.56
N ARG A 404 5.35 23.98 -4.32
CA ARG A 404 6.47 24.79 -3.83
C ARG A 404 7.61 23.93 -3.27
N LEU A 405 8.84 24.27 -3.65
CA LEU A 405 10.06 23.65 -3.12
C LEU A 405 10.40 24.21 -1.72
N ALA A 406 10.13 23.44 -0.67
CA ALA A 406 10.38 23.87 0.71
C ALA A 406 11.67 23.31 1.35
N VAL A 407 12.52 22.60 0.59
CA VAL A 407 13.75 21.97 1.13
C VAL A 407 14.68 23.02 1.78
N HIS A 408 14.79 24.20 1.18
CA HIS A 408 15.64 25.28 1.70
C HIS A 408 15.10 25.95 2.97
N GLU A 409 13.81 25.80 3.26
CA GLU A 409 13.13 26.38 4.43
C GLU A 409 13.34 25.53 5.69
N LEU A 410 13.82 24.31 5.53
CA LEU A 410 14.13 23.41 6.62
C LEU A 410 15.27 23.91 7.53
N GLY A 411 16.03 24.93 7.09
CA GLY A 411 17.21 25.44 7.78
C GLY A 411 18.34 24.39 7.88
N GLY A 412 19.43 24.78 8.55
CA GLY A 412 20.64 23.96 8.63
C GLY A 412 21.53 24.08 7.39
N GLU A 413 22.66 23.37 7.40
CA GLU A 413 23.58 23.33 6.27
C GLU A 413 23.04 22.37 5.20
N LEU A 414 22.90 22.87 3.97
CA LEU A 414 22.51 22.07 2.81
C LEU A 414 23.74 21.63 2.06
N THR A 415 23.74 20.38 1.60
CA THR A 415 24.79 19.84 0.73
C THR A 415 24.37 19.99 -0.72
N THR A 416 25.24 20.54 -1.55
CA THR A 416 25.08 20.57 -3.01
C THR A 416 25.85 19.41 -3.64
N LEU A 417 25.17 18.56 -4.40
CA LEU A 417 25.74 17.46 -5.16
C LEU A 417 25.64 17.77 -6.65
N HIS A 418 26.74 17.62 -7.37
CA HIS A 418 26.79 17.77 -8.82
C HIS A 418 26.76 16.41 -9.48
N HIS A 419 25.72 16.17 -10.30
CA HIS A 419 25.54 14.96 -11.08
C HIS A 419 26.25 15.14 -12.43
N ARG A 420 27.07 14.16 -12.83
CA ARG A 420 27.89 14.21 -14.05
C ARG A 420 27.24 13.47 -15.21
#